data_AF-A0A540K8E0-F1
#
_entry.id   AF-A0A540K8E0-F1
#
_cell.length_a   1.000
_cell.length_b   1.000
_cell.length_c   1.000
_cell.angle_alpha   90.00
_cell.angle_beta   90.00
_cell.angle_gamma   90.00
#
_symmetry.space_group_name_H-M   'P 1'
#
loop_
_entity.id
_entity.type
_entity.pdbx_description
1 polymer ?
#
loop_
_entity_poly.entity_id
_entity_poly.type
_entity_poly.pdbx_seq_one_letter_code
_entity_poly.pdbx_strand_id
1 'polypeptide(L)'
;MVRVSVEKGRPLMPLFPDIIGSPLLQSNGDLSSFGSEFYGKFDVVVVSCCSFTTKKLINEKCRKSSKRVAFYTVDCRDSCGEIFVDLQHHKYSKKKNEETIECELHYPSFEESISVPWKSFPRRFSKQYFAMRVIERFEEAEQRKPGELSIADLPAVLKLKKELCEAQSLNESHIPNALLERLVTDTREFPPVCPIIGGILGQEVIKTISEKGDPVKNFFFFDAMDGKGIIEDVSGNP
;
A
#
# COMPACT_ATOMS: atom_id res chain seq x y z
N MET A 1 -13.90 -19.18 -4.21
CA MET A 1 -14.39 -18.38 -5.35
C MET A 1 -13.84 -16.99 -5.13
N VAL A 2 -12.72 -16.66 -5.79
CA VAL A 2 -12.04 -15.38 -5.59
C VAL A 2 -12.91 -14.29 -6.20
N ARG A 3 -13.45 -13.43 -5.36
CA ARG A 3 -14.15 -12.22 -5.82
C ARG A 3 -13.15 -11.08 -5.83
N VAL A 4 -12.82 -10.59 -7.01
CA VAL A 4 -11.98 -9.41 -7.22
C VAL A 4 -12.89 -8.32 -7.76
N SER A 5 -12.95 -7.18 -7.09
CA SER A 5 -13.65 -6.01 -7.61
C SER A 5 -12.64 -5.12 -8.32
N VAL A 6 -12.79 -4.94 -9.63
CA VAL A 6 -11.90 -4.12 -10.45
C VAL A 6 -12.68 -2.91 -10.94
N GLU A 7 -12.16 -1.70 -10.72
CA GLU A 7 -12.80 -0.45 -11.11
C GLU A 7 -12.80 -0.25 -12.64
N LYS A 8 -11.79 -0.78 -13.35
CA LYS A 8 -11.70 -0.79 -14.82
C LYS A 8 -11.12 -2.10 -15.36
N GLY A 9 -11.98 -3.07 -15.64
CA GLY A 9 -11.56 -4.29 -16.34
C GLY A 9 -12.76 -5.09 -16.83
N ARG A 10 -12.79 -5.43 -18.13
CA ARG A 10 -13.67 -6.51 -18.61
C ARG A 10 -13.05 -7.86 -18.20
N PRO A 11 -13.84 -8.93 -18.04
CA PRO A 11 -13.29 -10.25 -17.84
C PRO A 11 -12.33 -10.60 -18.99
N LEU A 12 -11.03 -10.73 -18.68
CA LEU A 12 -10.02 -11.21 -19.64
C LEU A 12 -10.13 -12.72 -19.86
N MET A 13 -10.82 -13.44 -18.98
CA MET A 13 -10.98 -14.89 -19.03
C MET A 13 -12.45 -15.27 -18.75
N PRO A 14 -13.07 -16.11 -19.60
CA PRO A 14 -14.46 -16.57 -19.44
C PRO A 14 -14.73 -17.35 -18.15
N LEU A 15 -13.68 -17.88 -17.52
CA LEU A 15 -13.74 -18.70 -16.30
C LEU A 15 -13.92 -17.88 -15.01
N PHE A 16 -13.90 -16.55 -15.07
CA PHE A 16 -14.17 -15.67 -13.93
C PHE A 16 -15.47 -14.89 -14.17
N PRO A 17 -16.65 -15.55 -14.04
CA PRO A 17 -17.95 -14.90 -14.26
C PRO A 17 -18.25 -13.80 -13.22
N ASP A 18 -17.57 -13.84 -12.07
CA ASP A 18 -17.73 -12.93 -10.94
C ASP A 18 -16.70 -11.77 -10.95
N ILE A 19 -16.13 -11.39 -12.10
CA ILE A 19 -15.52 -10.06 -12.22
C ILE A 19 -16.66 -9.05 -12.22
N ILE A 20 -17.11 -8.74 -11.00
CA ILE A 20 -18.13 -7.76 -10.77
C ILE A 20 -17.44 -6.41 -10.93
N GLY A 21 -17.51 -5.83 -12.13
CA GLY A 21 -17.44 -4.38 -12.27
C GLY A 21 -18.70 -3.84 -11.60
N SER A 22 -18.71 -3.74 -10.28
CA SER A 22 -19.95 -3.48 -9.57
C SER A 22 -20.45 -2.09 -9.98
N PRO A 23 -21.68 -1.95 -10.47
CA PRO A 23 -22.28 -0.64 -10.72
C PRO A 23 -22.33 0.22 -9.44
N LEU A 24 -22.23 -0.42 -8.27
CA LEU A 24 -22.11 0.22 -6.95
C LEU A 24 -20.78 0.97 -6.74
N LEU A 25 -19.70 0.55 -7.39
CA LEU A 25 -18.41 1.28 -7.41
C LEU A 25 -18.33 2.29 -8.57
N GLN A 26 -19.18 2.14 -9.60
CA GLN A 26 -19.27 3.09 -10.71
C GLN A 26 -19.96 4.41 -10.35
N SER A 27 -20.70 4.47 -9.23
CA SER A 27 -21.53 5.61 -8.88
C SER A 27 -20.99 6.39 -7.67
N ASN A 28 -19.87 7.11 -7.79
CA ASN A 28 -19.43 8.11 -6.79
C ASN A 28 -19.45 7.64 -5.30
N GLY A 29 -19.43 6.34 -5.05
CA GLY A 29 -19.67 5.77 -3.73
C GLY A 29 -18.40 5.84 -2.94
N ASP A 30 -18.35 6.73 -1.94
CA ASP A 30 -17.23 6.81 -1.02
C ASP A 30 -17.00 5.42 -0.39
N LEU A 31 -15.85 4.82 -0.67
CA LEU A 31 -15.45 3.51 -0.12
C LEU A 31 -15.55 3.53 1.42
N SER A 32 -15.37 4.70 2.04
CA SER A 32 -15.52 4.88 3.47
C SER A 32 -16.94 4.58 4.00
N SER A 33 -17.97 4.58 3.14
CA SER A 33 -19.37 4.41 3.54
C SER A 33 -19.81 2.95 3.72
N PHE A 34 -19.11 1.98 3.10
CA PHE A 34 -19.50 0.57 3.18
C PHE A 34 -19.22 -0.05 4.56
N GLY A 35 -20.15 -0.84 5.09
CA GLY A 35 -19.93 -1.59 6.35
C GLY A 35 -18.92 -2.73 6.23
N SER A 36 -18.45 -3.29 7.36
CA SER A 36 -17.52 -4.44 7.37
C SER A 36 -18.09 -5.68 6.67
N GLU A 37 -19.42 -5.88 6.72
CA GLU A 37 -20.14 -6.95 6.02
C GLU A 37 -19.96 -6.90 4.50
N PHE A 38 -19.78 -5.72 3.92
CA PHE A 38 -19.48 -5.59 2.49
C PHE A 38 -18.10 -6.18 2.17
N TYR A 39 -17.08 -5.80 2.94
CA TYR A 39 -15.71 -6.27 2.74
C TYR A 39 -15.55 -7.76 3.03
N GLY A 40 -16.31 -8.30 3.98
CA GLY A 40 -16.33 -9.73 4.29
C GLY A 40 -16.81 -10.65 3.15
N LYS A 41 -17.37 -10.08 2.07
CA LYS A 41 -17.76 -10.82 0.85
C LYS A 41 -16.57 -11.21 -0.01
N PHE A 42 -15.39 -10.65 0.25
CA PHE A 42 -14.18 -10.84 -0.54
C PHE A 42 -13.11 -11.62 0.25
N ASP A 43 -12.25 -12.36 -0.45
CA ASP A 43 -11.05 -12.98 0.15
C ASP A 43 -9.91 -11.97 0.28
N VAL A 44 -9.83 -11.07 -0.71
CA VAL A 44 -8.77 -10.06 -0.84
C VAL A 44 -9.42 -8.72 -1.23
N VAL A 45 -9.02 -7.66 -0.54
CA VAL A 45 -9.39 -6.28 -0.84
C VAL A 45 -8.12 -5.53 -1.20
N VAL A 46 -8.07 -4.97 -2.40
CA VAL A 46 -7.00 -4.11 -2.87
C VAL A 46 -7.58 -2.71 -3.05
N VAL A 47 -6.91 -1.70 -2.49
CA VAL A 47 -7.29 -0.30 -2.68
C VAL A 47 -6.14 0.49 -3.28
N SER A 48 -6.46 1.43 -4.17
CA SER A 48 -5.50 2.33 -4.82
C SER A 48 -6.03 3.75 -4.82
N CYS A 49 -5.15 4.75 -4.94
CA CYS A 49 -5.53 6.16 -5.09
C CYS A 49 -6.48 6.67 -3.97
N CYS A 50 -6.36 6.11 -2.78
CA CYS A 50 -7.20 6.43 -1.63
C CYS A 50 -6.48 7.35 -0.66
N SER A 51 -7.22 8.20 0.07
CA SER A 51 -6.64 8.99 1.15
C SER A 51 -6.10 8.08 2.26
N PHE A 52 -5.16 8.61 3.04
CA PHE A 52 -4.55 7.90 4.15
C PHE A 52 -5.60 7.49 5.21
N THR A 53 -6.56 8.36 5.51
CA THR A 53 -7.74 8.05 6.35
C THR A 53 -8.61 6.94 5.75
N THR A 54 -8.86 6.95 4.44
CA THR A 54 -9.63 5.89 3.76
C THR A 54 -8.92 4.54 3.85
N LYS A 55 -7.59 4.48 3.63
CA LYS A 55 -6.79 3.26 3.76
C LYS A 55 -6.93 2.64 5.15
N LYS A 56 -6.77 3.45 6.21
CA LYS A 56 -6.96 3.01 7.61
C LYS A 56 -8.34 2.43 7.84
N LEU A 57 -9.38 3.16 7.45
CA LEU A 57 -10.76 2.76 7.70
C LEU A 57 -11.12 1.44 7.01
N ILE A 58 -10.70 1.26 5.76
CA ILE A 58 -10.99 0.02 5.02
C ILE A 58 -10.20 -1.15 5.62
N ASN A 59 -8.92 -0.95 5.94
CA ASN A 59 -8.12 -1.97 6.60
C ASN A 59 -8.77 -2.44 7.91
N GLU A 60 -9.21 -1.51 8.74
CA GLU A 60 -9.88 -1.81 10.00
C GLU A 60 -11.20 -2.57 9.79
N LYS A 61 -11.97 -2.23 8.75
CA LYS A 61 -13.18 -2.98 8.36
C LYS A 61 -12.86 -4.41 7.90
N CYS A 62 -11.75 -4.61 7.18
CA CYS A 62 -11.26 -5.94 6.80
C CYS A 62 -10.85 -6.77 8.04
N ARG A 63 -10.24 -6.17 9.06
CA ARG A 63 -9.88 -6.85 10.33
C ARG A 63 -11.11 -7.19 11.18
N LYS A 64 -12.14 -6.34 11.17
CA LYS A 64 -13.41 -6.55 11.90
C LYS A 64 -14.39 -7.50 11.21
N SER A 65 -14.09 -7.95 10.00
CA SER A 65 -14.92 -8.92 9.29
C SER A 65 -14.93 -10.27 10.04
N SER A 66 -16.07 -10.95 10.03
CA SER A 66 -16.23 -12.29 10.62
C SER A 66 -15.40 -13.37 9.90
N LYS A 67 -15.01 -13.10 8.65
CA LYS A 67 -14.07 -13.88 7.86
C LYS A 67 -12.78 -13.07 7.69
N ARG A 68 -11.62 -13.73 7.73
CA ARG A 68 -10.32 -13.12 7.39
C ARG A 68 -10.37 -12.56 5.96
N VAL A 69 -10.14 -11.26 5.83
CA VAL A 69 -10.00 -10.56 4.55
C VAL A 69 -8.57 -10.04 4.45
N ALA A 70 -7.82 -10.51 3.45
CA ALA A 70 -6.50 -9.96 3.16
C ALA A 70 -6.65 -8.54 2.60
N PHE A 71 -5.83 -7.62 3.07
CA PHE A 71 -5.90 -6.23 2.67
C PHE A 71 -4.59 -5.77 2.04
N TYR A 72 -4.70 -5.03 0.93
CA TYR A 72 -3.58 -4.43 0.23
C TYR A 72 -3.88 -2.98 -0.10
N THR A 73 -2.86 -2.14 -0.02
CA THR A 73 -2.87 -0.84 -0.73
C THR A 73 -1.84 -0.88 -1.84
N VAL A 74 -2.11 -0.17 -2.93
CA VAL A 74 -1.15 0.03 -4.01
C VAL A 74 -1.23 1.47 -4.50
N ASP A 75 -0.08 2.14 -4.55
CA ASP A 75 0.02 3.51 -5.02
C ASP A 75 1.22 3.64 -5.96
N CYS A 76 1.02 4.38 -7.05
CA CYS A 76 2.08 4.78 -7.97
C CYS A 76 2.09 6.30 -8.03
N ARG A 77 3.28 6.89 -7.89
CA ARG A 77 3.48 8.35 -7.94
C ARG A 77 4.79 8.63 -8.65
N ASP A 78 4.71 9.30 -9.81
CA ASP A 78 5.84 9.41 -10.72
C ASP A 78 6.47 8.01 -10.96
N SER A 79 7.79 7.89 -10.83
CA SER A 79 8.57 6.66 -11.00
C SER A 79 8.55 5.75 -9.78
N CYS A 80 7.84 6.11 -8.70
CA CYS A 80 7.77 5.32 -7.47
C CYS A 80 6.48 4.50 -7.38
N GLY A 81 6.59 3.29 -6.86
CA GLY A 81 5.47 2.44 -6.48
C GLY A 81 5.58 1.95 -5.04
N GLU A 82 4.45 1.87 -4.34
CA GLU A 82 4.33 1.36 -2.98
C GLU A 82 3.22 0.31 -2.93
N ILE A 83 3.48 -0.81 -2.27
CA ILE A 83 2.46 -1.80 -1.89
C ILE A 83 2.52 -1.97 -0.38
N PHE A 84 1.38 -1.86 0.29
CA PHE A 84 1.20 -2.30 1.66
C PHE A 84 0.44 -3.62 1.69
N VAL A 85 0.77 -4.46 2.67
CA VAL A 85 0.16 -5.78 2.87
C VAL A 85 -0.28 -5.94 4.33
N ASP A 86 -1.53 -6.33 4.57
CA ASP A 86 -2.03 -6.83 5.85
C ASP A 86 -2.81 -8.13 5.62
N LEU A 87 -2.17 -9.26 5.96
CA LEU A 87 -2.78 -10.59 5.89
C LEU A 87 -3.35 -11.05 7.23
N GLN A 88 -3.28 -10.19 8.27
CA GLN A 88 -3.59 -10.48 9.67
C GLN A 88 -2.70 -11.62 10.20
N HIS A 89 -3.30 -12.68 10.77
CA HIS A 89 -2.58 -13.93 11.03
C HIS A 89 -2.66 -14.81 9.79
N HIS A 90 -1.52 -15.07 9.15
CA HIS A 90 -1.45 -15.79 7.88
C HIS A 90 -0.52 -16.99 7.99
N LYS A 91 -1.03 -18.16 7.59
CA LYS A 91 -0.28 -19.41 7.46
C LYS A 91 -0.05 -19.68 5.98
N TYR A 92 1.15 -20.15 5.66
CA TYR A 92 1.55 -20.42 4.28
C TYR A 92 2.63 -21.50 4.23
N SER A 93 2.80 -22.09 3.06
CA SER A 93 3.83 -23.08 2.78
C SER A 93 4.87 -22.55 1.81
N LYS A 94 6.15 -22.86 2.01
CA LYS A 94 7.22 -22.54 1.05
C LYS A 94 8.13 -23.73 0.81
N LYS A 95 8.69 -23.82 -0.40
CA LYS A 95 9.67 -24.85 -0.74
C LYS A 95 11.08 -24.41 -0.36
N LYS A 96 11.81 -25.25 0.36
CA LYS A 96 13.24 -25.08 0.67
C LYS A 96 13.92 -26.42 0.48
N ASN A 97 14.89 -26.49 -0.44
CA ASN A 97 15.58 -27.74 -0.80
C ASN A 97 14.62 -28.91 -1.11
N GLU A 98 13.61 -28.66 -1.97
CA GLU A 98 12.56 -29.61 -2.37
C GLU A 98 11.55 -30.03 -1.28
N GLU A 99 11.81 -29.71 -0.01
CA GLU A 99 10.88 -29.92 1.10
C GLU A 99 9.87 -28.77 1.20
N THR A 100 8.63 -29.10 1.61
CA THR A 100 7.58 -28.11 1.88
C THR A 100 7.57 -27.78 3.37
N ILE A 101 7.76 -26.49 3.70
CA ILE A 101 7.80 -25.99 5.07
C ILE A 101 6.58 -25.12 5.32
N GLU A 102 5.82 -25.45 6.37
CA GLU A 102 4.74 -24.61 6.89
C GLU A 102 5.31 -23.45 7.72
N CYS A 103 4.79 -22.25 7.51
CA CYS A 103 5.24 -21.00 8.11
C CYS A 103 4.02 -20.19 8.54
N GLU A 104 4.21 -19.25 9.48
CA GLU A 104 3.19 -18.31 9.88
C GLU A 104 3.77 -16.90 10.07
N LEU A 105 2.97 -15.89 9.75
CA LEU A 105 3.29 -14.47 9.91
C LEU A 105 2.12 -13.73 10.55
N HIS A 106 2.46 -12.75 11.37
CA HIS A 106 1.52 -11.81 11.97
C HIS A 106 1.76 -10.42 11.39
N TYR A 107 0.71 -9.86 10.80
CA TYR A 107 0.74 -8.54 10.17
C TYR A 107 0.10 -7.49 11.08
N PRO A 108 0.75 -6.32 11.24
CA PRO A 108 0.11 -5.15 11.83
C PRO A 108 -0.93 -4.58 10.86
N SER A 109 -1.92 -3.87 11.40
CA SER A 109 -2.78 -2.98 10.61
C SER A 109 -1.95 -1.88 9.95
N PHE A 110 -2.54 -1.26 8.93
CA PHE A 110 -1.99 -0.06 8.31
C PHE A 110 -1.76 1.05 9.35
N GLU A 111 -2.70 1.24 10.29
CA GLU A 111 -2.57 2.22 11.37
C GLU A 111 -1.42 1.92 12.33
N GLU A 112 -1.25 0.66 12.74
CA GLU A 112 -0.13 0.25 13.58
C GLU A 112 1.21 0.49 12.87
N SER A 113 1.34 0.10 11.60
CA SER A 113 2.57 0.29 10.83
C SER A 113 2.98 1.75 10.67
N ILE A 114 2.07 2.61 10.23
CA ILE A 114 2.38 4.03 10.00
C ILE A 114 2.53 4.84 11.30
N SER A 115 2.18 4.23 12.45
CA SER A 115 2.37 4.80 13.78
C SER A 115 3.72 4.42 14.40
N VAL A 116 4.48 3.51 13.78
CA VAL A 116 5.83 3.15 14.23
C VAL A 116 6.73 4.40 14.21
N PRO A 117 7.33 4.79 15.36
CA PRO A 117 8.19 5.96 15.43
C PRO A 117 9.38 5.86 14.49
N TRP A 118 9.68 6.90 13.70
CA TRP A 118 10.72 6.76 12.65
C TRP A 118 12.12 6.49 13.21
N LYS A 119 12.38 6.92 14.44
CA LYS A 119 13.62 6.63 15.17
C LYS A 119 13.86 5.15 15.47
N SER A 120 12.83 4.29 15.43
CA SER A 120 13.00 2.86 15.66
C SER A 120 13.43 2.11 14.40
N PHE A 121 13.35 2.73 13.22
CA PHE A 121 13.80 2.09 12.00
C PHE A 121 15.33 1.98 11.93
N PRO A 122 15.86 0.93 11.26
CA PRO A 122 17.28 0.81 10.99
C PRO A 122 17.85 2.03 10.26
N ARG A 123 19.16 2.28 10.42
CA ARG A 123 19.84 3.38 9.71
C ARG A 123 19.69 3.29 8.19
N ARG A 124 19.64 2.07 7.65
CA ARG A 124 19.36 1.80 6.23
C ARG A 124 17.91 1.36 6.14
N PHE A 125 17.05 2.32 5.84
CA PHE A 125 15.62 2.12 5.64
C PHE A 125 15.19 2.89 4.41
N SER A 126 14.14 2.44 3.74
CA SER A 126 13.62 3.04 2.52
C SER A 126 13.33 4.53 2.70
N LYS A 127 14.04 5.36 1.93
CA LYS A 127 13.79 6.82 1.88
C LYS A 127 12.41 7.13 1.28
N GLN A 128 11.94 6.24 0.41
CA GLN A 128 10.62 6.34 -0.21
C GLN A 128 9.51 6.22 0.82
N TYR A 129 9.64 5.36 1.83
CA TYR A 129 8.67 5.28 2.93
C TYR A 129 8.45 6.65 3.57
N PHE A 130 9.53 7.30 4.01
CA PHE A 130 9.42 8.60 4.66
C PHE A 130 8.86 9.68 3.73
N ALA A 131 9.30 9.70 2.46
CA ALA A 131 8.80 10.65 1.48
C ALA A 131 7.28 10.48 1.25
N MET A 132 6.80 9.25 1.07
CA MET A 132 5.38 8.96 0.92
C MET A 132 4.58 9.39 2.16
N ARG A 133 5.08 9.10 3.36
CA ARG A 133 4.43 9.54 4.62
C ARG A 133 4.38 11.06 4.77
N VAL A 134 5.42 11.80 4.38
CA VAL A 134 5.39 13.28 4.37
C VAL A 134 4.29 13.77 3.44
N ILE A 135 4.23 13.23 2.22
CA ILE A 135 3.29 13.73 1.22
C ILE A 135 1.84 13.39 1.59
N GLU A 136 1.56 12.17 2.05
CA GLU A 136 0.20 11.81 2.48
C GLU A 136 -0.28 12.64 3.67
N ARG A 137 0.61 12.99 4.61
CA ARG A 137 0.27 13.89 5.73
C ARG A 137 0.02 15.33 5.25
N PHE A 138 0.75 15.77 4.24
CA PHE A 138 0.48 17.06 3.60
C PHE A 138 -0.88 17.06 2.90
N GLU A 139 -1.20 16.01 2.15
CA GLU A 139 -2.49 15.85 1.48
C GLU A 139 -3.65 15.89 2.47
N GLU A 140 -3.53 15.19 3.61
CA GLU A 140 -4.54 15.25 4.67
C GLU A 140 -4.66 16.65 5.30
N ALA A 141 -3.55 17.31 5.62
CA ALA A 141 -3.54 18.62 6.28
C ALA A 141 -4.14 19.72 5.40
N GLU A 142 -3.84 19.69 4.10
CA GLU A 142 -4.29 20.69 3.12
C GLU A 142 -5.56 20.26 2.36
N GLN A 143 -6.19 19.15 2.77
CA GLN A 143 -7.38 18.58 2.13
C GLN A 143 -7.23 18.33 0.62
N ARG A 144 -6.00 18.00 0.18
CA ARG A 144 -5.72 17.61 -1.20
C ARG A 144 -6.10 16.15 -1.40
N LYS A 145 -6.69 15.80 -2.55
CA LYS A 145 -6.87 14.38 -2.87
C LYS A 145 -5.57 13.77 -3.38
N PRO A 146 -5.38 12.45 -3.24
CA PRO A 146 -4.26 11.76 -3.85
C PRO A 146 -4.17 12.09 -5.33
N GLY A 147 -3.01 12.58 -5.76
CA GLY A 147 -2.78 12.95 -7.17
C GLY A 147 -3.02 14.43 -7.50
N GLU A 148 -3.56 15.24 -6.59
CA GLU A 148 -3.88 16.67 -6.83
C GLU A 148 -2.78 17.65 -6.39
N LEU A 149 -1.59 17.14 -6.05
CA LEU A 149 -0.44 17.98 -5.72
C LEU A 149 0.21 18.58 -6.97
N SER A 150 0.91 19.66 -6.76
CA SER A 150 1.65 20.38 -7.79
C SER A 150 2.95 20.94 -7.25
N ILE A 151 3.86 21.36 -8.14
CA ILE A 151 5.12 22.02 -7.74
C ILE A 151 4.91 23.25 -6.82
N ALA A 152 3.74 23.90 -6.89
CA ALA A 152 3.41 25.03 -6.01
C ALA A 152 3.32 24.62 -4.52
N ASP A 153 3.04 23.34 -4.25
CA ASP A 153 2.94 22.79 -2.90
C ASP A 153 4.32 22.45 -2.31
N LEU A 154 5.37 22.35 -3.13
CA LEU A 154 6.70 21.90 -2.70
C LEU A 154 7.27 22.70 -1.51
N PRO A 155 7.18 24.05 -1.44
CA PRO A 155 7.70 24.79 -0.28
C PRO A 155 7.02 24.37 1.03
N ALA A 156 5.71 24.11 1.00
CA ALA A 156 4.94 23.70 2.17
C ALA A 156 5.21 22.23 2.52
N VAL A 157 5.36 21.35 1.52
CA VAL A 157 5.80 19.95 1.70
C VAL A 157 7.19 19.89 2.35
N LEU A 158 8.15 20.71 1.91
CA LEU A 158 9.49 20.77 2.51
C LEU A 158 9.47 21.33 3.93
N LYS A 159 8.54 22.25 4.23
CA LYS A 159 8.33 22.72 5.61
C LYS A 159 7.82 21.58 6.50
N LEU A 160 6.77 20.85 6.06
CA LEU A 160 6.23 19.71 6.79
C LEU A 160 7.27 18.60 6.98
N LYS A 161 8.12 18.35 5.98
CA LYS A 161 9.26 17.42 6.08
C LYS A 161 10.11 17.71 7.31
N LYS A 162 10.48 18.98 7.51
CA LYS A 162 11.31 19.41 8.66
C LYS A 162 10.61 19.15 9.98
N GLU A 163 9.35 19.59 10.09
CA GLU A 163 8.53 19.42 11.28
C GLU A 163 8.40 17.92 11.66
N LEU A 164 8.15 17.04 10.67
CA LEU A 164 8.06 15.61 10.90
C LEU A 164 9.41 14.97 11.26
N CYS A 165 10.51 15.38 10.61
CA CYS A 165 11.86 14.91 10.95
C CYS A 165 12.24 15.29 12.38
N GLU A 166 11.96 16.53 12.80
CA GLU A 166 12.17 17.00 14.18
C GLU A 166 11.33 16.20 15.17
N ALA A 167 10.02 16.10 14.93
CA ALA A 167 9.08 15.40 15.81
C ALA A 167 9.40 13.90 15.96
N GLN A 168 9.89 13.26 14.89
CA GLN A 168 10.22 11.84 14.87
C GLN A 168 11.69 11.54 15.17
N SER A 169 12.50 12.57 15.47
CA SER A 169 13.95 12.45 15.71
C SER A 169 14.71 11.76 14.56
N LEU A 170 14.31 12.05 13.32
CA LEU A 170 14.95 11.54 12.10
C LEU A 170 15.80 12.63 11.45
N ASN A 171 17.01 12.29 11.01
CA ASN A 171 17.84 13.22 10.26
C ASN A 171 17.22 13.49 8.87
N GLU A 172 17.08 14.77 8.50
CA GLU A 172 16.46 15.21 7.24
C GLU A 172 17.09 14.59 5.97
N SER A 173 18.35 14.14 6.02
CA SER A 173 19.04 13.48 4.91
C SER A 173 18.44 12.12 4.52
N HIS A 174 17.63 11.53 5.40
CA HIS A 174 16.84 10.32 5.10
C HIS A 174 15.67 10.61 4.14
N ILE A 175 15.30 11.89 3.95
CA ILE A 175 14.25 12.32 3.02
C ILE A 175 14.85 13.33 2.03
N PRO A 176 15.41 12.87 0.89
CA PRO A 176 16.03 13.76 -0.09
C PRO A 176 15.02 14.73 -0.69
N ASN A 177 15.35 16.02 -0.74
CA ASN A 177 14.46 17.03 -1.32
C ASN A 177 14.15 16.73 -2.79
N ALA A 178 15.13 16.24 -3.55
CA ALA A 178 14.95 15.84 -4.95
C ALA A 178 13.89 14.72 -5.12
N LEU A 179 13.77 13.82 -4.13
CA LEU A 179 12.73 12.79 -4.14
C LEU A 179 11.34 13.42 -3.92
N LEU A 180 11.19 14.31 -2.94
CA LEU A 180 9.94 15.01 -2.70
C LEU A 180 9.53 15.91 -3.88
N GLU A 181 10.47 16.68 -4.42
CA GLU A 181 10.26 17.51 -5.61
C GLU A 181 9.75 16.68 -6.77
N ARG A 182 10.39 15.54 -7.06
CA ARG A 182 9.96 14.61 -8.10
C ARG A 182 8.53 14.09 -7.87
N LEU A 183 8.25 13.59 -6.67
CA LEU A 183 6.93 13.04 -6.31
C LEU A 183 5.80 14.08 -6.29
N VAL A 184 6.13 15.35 -6.07
CA VAL A 184 5.17 16.48 -6.08
C VAL A 184 4.98 17.05 -7.49
N THR A 185 5.99 16.95 -8.36
CA THR A 185 5.97 17.54 -9.70
C THR A 185 5.12 16.76 -10.68
N ASP A 186 5.26 15.43 -10.74
CA ASP A 186 4.38 14.58 -11.53
C ASP A 186 3.65 13.59 -10.63
N THR A 187 2.41 13.93 -10.31
CA THR A 187 1.56 13.07 -9.50
C THR A 187 0.92 11.94 -10.28
N ARG A 188 1.11 11.93 -11.62
CA ARG A 188 0.54 10.89 -12.48
C ARG A 188 1.38 9.63 -12.41
N GLU A 189 0.72 8.54 -12.76
CA GLU A 189 1.34 7.25 -12.92
C GLU A 189 2.36 7.28 -14.07
N PHE A 190 3.62 6.97 -13.78
CA PHE A 190 4.63 6.77 -14.81
C PHE A 190 4.33 5.45 -15.55
N PRO A 191 4.06 5.46 -16.86
CA PRO A 191 3.54 4.27 -17.56
C PRO A 191 4.38 2.98 -17.40
N PRO A 192 5.73 3.04 -17.28
CA PRO A 192 6.53 1.84 -16.98
C PRO A 192 6.36 1.25 -15.57
N VAL A 193 5.94 2.04 -14.57
CA VAL A 193 5.86 1.57 -13.16
C VAL A 193 4.62 0.71 -12.94
N CYS A 194 3.47 1.10 -13.48
CA CYS A 194 2.21 0.40 -13.23
C CYS A 194 2.24 -1.09 -13.62
N PRO A 195 2.80 -1.51 -14.78
CA PRO A 195 2.95 -2.92 -15.11
C PRO A 195 3.86 -3.68 -14.14
N ILE A 196 4.93 -3.04 -13.65
CA ILE A 196 5.86 -3.65 -12.68
C ILE A 196 5.15 -3.88 -11.36
N ILE A 197 4.54 -2.82 -10.81
CA ILE A 197 3.81 -2.87 -9.54
C ILE A 197 2.60 -3.81 -9.63
N GLY A 198 1.82 -3.74 -10.72
CA GLY A 198 0.68 -4.62 -10.96
C GLY A 198 1.10 -6.09 -11.08
N GLY A 199 2.24 -6.37 -11.70
CA GLY A 199 2.81 -7.72 -11.78
C GLY A 199 3.20 -8.28 -10.41
N ILE A 200 3.88 -7.46 -9.60
CA ILE A 200 4.28 -7.83 -8.23
C ILE A 200 3.04 -8.03 -7.35
N LEU A 201 2.11 -7.07 -7.35
CA LEU A 201 0.87 -7.16 -6.59
C LEU A 201 0.04 -8.38 -6.99
N GLY A 202 -0.07 -8.68 -8.28
CA GLY A 202 -0.77 -9.86 -8.76
C GLY A 202 -0.15 -11.16 -8.23
N GLN A 203 1.19 -11.25 -8.19
CA GLN A 203 1.87 -12.38 -7.57
C GLN A 203 1.59 -12.48 -6.07
N GLU A 204 1.63 -11.37 -5.33
CA GLU A 204 1.33 -11.35 -3.90
C GLU A 204 -0.10 -11.79 -3.59
N VAL A 205 -1.08 -11.33 -4.39
CA VAL A 205 -2.47 -11.77 -4.28
C VAL A 205 -2.60 -13.28 -4.54
N ILE A 206 -1.89 -13.82 -5.54
CA ILE A 206 -1.88 -15.26 -5.82
C ILE A 206 -1.27 -16.04 -4.64
N LYS A 207 -0.15 -15.58 -4.07
CA LYS A 207 0.46 -16.23 -2.88
C LYS A 207 -0.50 -16.27 -1.71
N THR A 208 -1.20 -15.17 -1.43
CA THR A 208 -2.17 -15.07 -0.34
C THR A 208 -3.35 -16.01 -0.50
N ILE A 209 -3.89 -16.15 -1.72
CA ILE A 209 -5.04 -17.03 -1.99
C ILE A 209 -4.62 -18.50 -2.03
N SER A 210 -3.43 -18.79 -2.55
CA SER A 210 -2.92 -20.16 -2.67
C SER A 210 -2.25 -20.68 -1.40
N GLU A 211 -1.97 -19.80 -0.44
CA GLU A 211 -1.21 -20.07 0.81
C GLU A 211 0.15 -20.71 0.50
N LYS A 212 0.76 -20.29 -0.62
CA LYS A 212 2.01 -20.84 -1.16
C LYS A 212 2.98 -19.73 -1.55
N GLY A 213 4.24 -19.90 -1.16
CA GLY A 213 5.32 -18.95 -1.38
C GLY A 213 5.43 -17.92 -0.26
N ASP A 214 6.61 -17.34 -0.11
CA ASP A 214 6.88 -16.33 0.92
C ASP A 214 6.22 -15.00 0.54
N PRO A 215 5.22 -14.52 1.30
CA PRO A 215 4.56 -13.25 1.02
C PRO A 215 5.38 -12.06 1.50
N VAL A 216 5.18 -10.90 0.88
CA VAL A 216 5.75 -9.63 1.33
C VAL A 216 5.23 -9.29 2.72
N LYS A 217 6.14 -8.89 3.62
CA LYS A 217 5.83 -8.35 4.94
C LYS A 217 6.67 -7.10 5.19
N ASN A 218 6.07 -5.91 5.29
CA ASN A 218 4.68 -5.59 4.94
C ASN A 218 4.55 -4.36 4.03
N PHE A 219 5.67 -3.73 3.68
CA PHE A 219 5.75 -2.79 2.59
C PHE A 219 6.70 -3.29 1.50
N PHE A 220 6.32 -3.04 0.26
CA PHE A 220 7.21 -3.13 -0.89
C PHE A 220 7.29 -1.77 -1.57
N PHE A 221 8.51 -1.34 -1.90
CA PHE A 221 8.80 -0.09 -2.61
C PHE A 221 9.53 -0.39 -3.90
N PHE A 222 9.21 0.36 -4.94
CA PHE A 222 9.94 0.36 -6.21
C PHE A 222 10.21 1.77 -6.67
N ASP A 223 11.39 2.02 -7.22
CA ASP A 223 11.74 3.27 -7.91
C ASP A 223 12.32 2.96 -9.29
N ALA A 224 11.66 3.42 -10.35
CA ALA A 224 12.12 3.17 -11.73
C ALA A 224 13.41 3.93 -12.08
N MET A 225 13.79 4.96 -11.30
CA MET A 225 15.02 5.72 -11.55
C MET A 225 16.28 4.93 -11.25
N ASP A 226 16.25 4.04 -10.26
CA ASP A 226 17.37 3.15 -9.93
C ASP A 226 17.05 1.67 -10.12
N GLY A 227 15.80 1.35 -10.49
CA GLY A 227 15.32 0.00 -10.78
C GLY A 227 15.25 -0.91 -9.56
N LYS A 228 15.29 -0.36 -8.34
CA LYS A 228 15.34 -1.17 -7.12
C LYS A 228 13.94 -1.44 -6.57
N GLY A 229 13.70 -2.71 -6.22
CA GLY A 229 12.60 -3.14 -5.38
C GLY A 229 13.10 -3.46 -3.97
N ILE A 230 12.47 -2.91 -2.93
CA ILE A 230 12.86 -3.08 -1.52
C ILE A 230 11.64 -3.51 -0.72
N ILE A 231 11.81 -4.52 0.15
CA ILE A 231 10.81 -4.92 1.13
C ILE A 231 11.23 -4.38 2.49
N GLU A 232 10.30 -3.73 3.20
CA GLU A 232 10.51 -3.27 4.57
C GLU A 232 9.42 -3.87 5.47
N ASP A 233 9.84 -4.46 6.60
CA ASP A 233 8.92 -4.88 7.66
C ASP A 233 8.70 -3.70 8.61
N VAL A 234 7.48 -3.16 8.58
CA VAL A 234 7.02 -2.04 9.40
C VAL A 234 6.04 -2.55 10.46
N SER A 235 6.35 -3.68 11.07
CA SER A 235 5.78 -4.05 12.36
C SER A 235 6.54 -3.31 13.46
N GLY A 236 5.82 -2.62 14.34
CA GLY A 236 6.43 -2.12 15.56
C GLY A 236 7.13 -3.29 16.25
N ASN A 237 8.33 -3.07 16.80
CA ASN A 237 8.98 -4.12 17.58
C ASN A 237 8.00 -4.62 18.65
N PRO A 238 7.89 -5.94 18.88
CA PRO A 238 7.23 -6.44 20.08
C PRO A 238 7.85 -5.86 21.35
#